data_AF-A0A3D0P3K6-F1
#
_entry.id   AF-A0A3D0P3K6-F1
#
_cell.length_a   1.000
_cell.length_b   1.000
_cell.length_c   1.000
_cell.angle_alpha   90.00
_cell.angle_beta   90.00
_cell.angle_gamma   90.00
#
_symmetry.space_group_name_H-M   'P 1'
#
loop_
_entity.id
_entity.type
_entity.pdbx_description
1 polymer ?
#
loop_
_entity_poly.entity_id
_entity_poly.type
_entity_poly.pdbx_seq_one_letter_code
_entity_poly.pdbx_strand_id
1 'polypeptide(L)'
;FIGGVLGTCYRVDPNFGAGLANFMVAHGVVELLCIFIAAGAGMSIGYAILVPGDLTRAEALKKRGVEAARIVIGIALFLFVAGVIEGFISPSDLPVPAKIATGVLTGTLMLLYLGFVGLKPESEIAAN
;
A
#
# COMPACT_ATOMS: atom_id res chain seq x y z
N PHE A 1 -16.32 1.30 0.22
CA PHE A 1 -16.11 1.81 1.59
C PHE A 1 -15.60 3.26 1.57
N ILE A 2 -14.34 3.55 1.22
CA ILE A 2 -13.78 4.93 1.18
C ILE A 2 -14.60 5.90 0.31
N GLY A 3 -14.93 5.54 -0.92
CA GLY A 3 -15.76 6.39 -1.79
C GLY A 3 -17.17 6.64 -1.25
N GLY A 4 -17.72 5.70 -0.48
CA GLY A 4 -19.00 5.86 0.21
C GLY A 4 -18.90 6.89 1.32
N VAL A 5 -17.87 6.80 2.17
CA VAL A 5 -17.60 7.78 3.23
C VAL A 5 -17.39 9.17 2.64
N LEU A 6 -16.48 9.31 1.67
CA LEU A 6 -16.22 10.60 0.99
C LEU A 6 -17.50 11.17 0.36
N GLY A 7 -18.28 10.33 -0.33
CA GLY A 7 -19.54 10.74 -0.94
C GLY A 7 -20.58 11.20 0.08
N THR A 8 -20.69 10.52 1.21
CA THR A 8 -21.58 10.95 2.30
C THR A 8 -21.12 12.24 2.95
N CYS A 9 -19.81 12.40 3.21
CA CYS A 9 -19.24 13.63 3.76
C CYS A 9 -19.50 14.81 2.82
N TYR A 10 -19.24 14.65 1.52
CA TYR A 10 -19.50 15.69 0.52
C TYR A 10 -20.98 16.04 0.39
N ARG A 11 -21.88 15.06 0.55
CA ARG A 11 -23.33 15.27 0.51
C ARG A 11 -23.87 15.97 1.75
N VAL A 12 -23.29 15.72 2.93
CA VAL A 12 -23.71 16.35 4.19
C VAL A 12 -23.11 17.74 4.33
N ASP A 13 -21.81 17.89 4.07
CA ASP A 13 -21.08 19.17 4.06
C ASP A 13 -20.04 19.16 2.92
N PRO A 14 -20.31 19.86 1.81
CA PRO A 14 -19.39 19.92 0.67
C PRO A 14 -18.00 20.47 1.03
N ASN A 15 -17.91 21.42 1.95
CA ASN A 15 -16.63 22.03 2.33
C ASN A 15 -15.79 21.02 3.12
N PHE A 16 -16.42 20.31 4.06
CA PHE A 16 -15.75 19.24 4.79
C PHE A 16 -15.32 18.09 3.87
N GLY A 17 -16.21 17.64 2.98
CA GLY A 17 -15.89 16.58 2.02
C GLY A 17 -14.72 16.94 1.08
N ALA A 18 -14.70 18.18 0.58
CA ALA A 18 -13.59 18.68 -0.22
C ALA A 18 -12.29 18.82 0.59
N GLY A 19 -12.38 19.30 1.83
CA GLY A 19 -11.25 19.38 2.76
C GLY A 19 -10.63 18.02 3.06
N LEU A 20 -11.46 17.01 3.31
CA LEU A 20 -11.03 15.63 3.55
C LEU A 20 -10.33 15.04 2.31
N ALA A 21 -10.91 15.23 1.11
CA ALA A 21 -10.29 14.78 -0.13
C ALA A 21 -8.92 15.47 -0.36
N ASN A 22 -8.82 16.77 -0.12
CA ASN A 22 -7.58 17.54 -0.23
C ASN A 22 -6.53 17.09 0.80
N PHE A 23 -6.96 16.72 2.01
CA PHE A 23 -6.07 16.20 3.04
C PHE A 23 -5.48 14.84 2.61
N MET A 24 -6.32 13.93 2.15
CA MET A 24 -5.91 12.56 1.81
C MET A 24 -5.04 12.48 0.54
N VAL A 25 -5.22 13.38 -0.42
CA VAL A 25 -4.64 13.24 -1.78
C VAL A 25 -3.11 13.16 -1.80
N ALA A 26 -2.42 13.74 -0.80
CA ALA A 26 -0.97 13.76 -0.74
C ALA A 26 -0.33 12.41 -0.39
N HIS A 27 -1.01 11.55 0.37
CA HIS A 27 -0.46 10.29 0.89
C HIS A 27 -1.32 9.07 0.54
N GLY A 28 -2.61 9.27 0.22
CA GLY A 28 -3.57 8.18 0.02
C GLY A 28 -3.22 7.21 -1.11
N VAL A 29 -2.45 7.64 -2.12
CA VAL A 29 -1.98 6.74 -3.19
C VAL A 29 -1.09 5.63 -2.62
N VAL A 30 -0.14 5.98 -1.75
CA VAL A 30 0.79 5.04 -1.11
C VAL A 30 0.03 4.11 -0.17
N GLU A 31 -0.89 4.65 0.64
CA GLU A 31 -1.69 3.86 1.58
C GLU A 31 -2.58 2.85 0.88
N LEU A 32 -3.26 3.24 -0.21
CA LEU A 32 -4.11 2.33 -0.96
C LEU A 32 -3.31 1.20 -1.59
N LEU A 33 -2.13 1.50 -2.16
CA LEU A 33 -1.22 0.45 -2.66
C LEU A 33 -0.79 -0.49 -1.52
N CYS A 34 -0.43 0.06 -0.35
CA CYS A 34 -0.07 -0.72 0.83
C CYS A 34 -1.21 -1.66 1.27
N ILE A 35 -2.46 -1.17 1.28
CA ILE A 35 -3.65 -1.97 1.61
C ILE A 35 -3.81 -3.13 0.62
N PHE A 36 -3.65 -2.89 -0.68
CA PHE A 36 -3.75 -3.97 -1.68
C PHE A 36 -2.67 -5.02 -1.51
N ILE A 37 -1.42 -4.61 -1.25
CA ILE A 37 -0.30 -5.55 -1.03
C ILE A 37 -0.54 -6.35 0.26
N ALA A 38 -0.98 -5.71 1.35
CA ALA A 38 -1.33 -6.38 2.60
C ALA A 38 -2.46 -7.39 2.40
N ALA A 39 -3.50 -7.02 1.65
CA ALA A 39 -4.61 -7.90 1.32
C ALA A 39 -4.14 -9.12 0.51
N GLY A 40 -3.27 -8.93 -0.48
CA GLY A 40 -2.65 -10.02 -1.23
C GLY A 40 -1.81 -10.96 -0.35
N ALA A 41 -1.01 -10.40 0.55
CA ALA A 41 -0.23 -11.17 1.52
C ALA A 41 -1.14 -11.99 2.45
N GLY A 42 -2.19 -11.39 3.01
CA GLY A 42 -3.18 -12.09 3.83
C GLY A 42 -3.93 -13.19 3.07
N MET A 43 -4.32 -12.92 1.82
CA MET A 43 -4.94 -13.91 0.94
C MET A 43 -4.00 -15.08 0.65
N SER A 44 -2.69 -14.83 0.48
CA SER A 44 -1.69 -15.90 0.27
C SER A 44 -1.59 -16.87 1.45
N ILE A 45 -1.75 -16.36 2.68
CA ILE A 45 -1.80 -17.19 3.89
C ILE A 45 -3.08 -18.04 3.86
N GLY A 46 -4.24 -17.41 3.65
CA GLY A 46 -5.53 -18.10 3.60
C GLY A 46 -5.57 -19.18 2.53
N TYR A 47 -5.04 -18.89 1.34
CA TYR A 47 -4.93 -19.84 0.25
C TYR A 47 -4.08 -21.06 0.63
N ALA A 48 -2.93 -20.86 1.28
CA ALA A 48 -2.06 -21.97 1.68
C ALA A 48 -2.65 -22.86 2.78
N ILE A 49 -3.58 -22.35 3.60
CA ILE A 49 -4.34 -23.18 4.55
C ILE A 49 -5.35 -24.06 3.80
N LEU A 50 -6.03 -23.48 2.79
CA LEU A 50 -7.06 -24.17 2.02
C LEU A 50 -6.47 -25.22 1.06
N VAL A 51 -5.36 -24.89 0.39
CA VAL A 51 -4.68 -25.73 -0.60
C VAL A 51 -3.19 -25.86 -0.22
N PRO A 52 -2.86 -26.70 0.78
CA PRO A 52 -1.49 -26.80 1.30
C PRO A 52 -0.54 -27.66 0.43
N GLY A 53 -1.08 -28.42 -0.52
CA GLY A 53 -0.30 -29.37 -1.32
C GLY A 53 0.26 -30.52 -0.47
N ASP A 54 1.56 -30.78 -0.61
CA ASP A 54 2.27 -31.86 0.11
C ASP A 54 2.60 -31.50 1.57
N LEU A 55 2.38 -30.26 1.99
CA LEU A 55 2.63 -29.81 3.35
C LEU A 55 1.42 -30.07 4.25
N THR A 56 1.67 -30.24 5.55
CA THR A 56 0.57 -30.09 6.52
C THR A 56 0.09 -28.64 6.53
N ARG A 57 -1.18 -28.41 6.91
CA ARG A 57 -1.73 -27.05 7.02
C ARG A 57 -0.91 -26.15 7.95
N ALA A 58 -0.37 -26.71 9.03
CA ALA A 58 0.47 -25.98 9.97
C ALA A 58 1.80 -25.55 9.35
N GLU A 59 2.44 -26.43 8.57
CA GLU A 59 3.68 -26.12 7.86
C GLU A 59 3.46 -25.11 6.73
N ALA A 60 2.40 -25.27 5.95
CA ALA A 60 2.01 -24.34 4.89
C ALA A 60 1.74 -22.93 5.45
N LEU A 61 1.00 -22.87 6.58
CA LEU A 61 0.75 -21.63 7.32
C LEU A 61 2.05 -21.00 7.81
N LYS A 62 2.94 -21.76 8.45
CA LYS A 62 4.23 -21.24 8.93
C LYS A 62 5.06 -20.67 7.79
N LYS A 63 5.14 -21.38 6.68
CA LYS A 63 5.91 -20.96 5.50
C LYS A 63 5.37 -19.66 4.91
N ARG A 64 4.08 -19.61 4.54
CA ARG A 64 3.48 -18.39 3.98
C ARG A 64 3.36 -17.26 4.99
N GLY A 65 3.17 -17.56 6.27
CA GLY A 65 3.12 -16.58 7.34
C GLY A 65 4.43 -15.79 7.47
N VAL A 66 5.59 -16.47 7.39
CA VAL A 66 6.89 -15.80 7.42
C VAL A 66 7.10 -14.95 6.16
N GLU A 67 6.70 -15.41 4.99
CA GLU A 67 6.76 -14.63 3.74
C GLU A 67 5.87 -13.37 3.83
N ALA A 68 4.63 -13.54 4.28
CA ALA A 68 3.70 -12.43 4.47
C ALA A 68 4.19 -11.44 5.54
N ALA A 69 4.80 -11.90 6.63
CA ALA A 69 5.39 -11.03 7.65
C ALA A 69 6.49 -10.13 7.08
N ARG A 70 7.33 -10.65 6.18
CA ARG A 70 8.35 -9.85 5.48
C ARG A 70 7.70 -8.77 4.61
N ILE A 71 6.61 -9.10 3.91
CA ILE A 71 5.84 -8.13 3.12
C ILE A 71 5.28 -7.03 4.03
N VAL A 72 4.68 -7.40 5.17
CA VAL A 72 4.10 -6.45 6.14
C VAL A 72 5.17 -5.51 6.71
N ILE A 73 6.38 -5.99 6.99
CA ILE A 73 7.49 -5.14 7.41
C ILE A 73 7.85 -4.12 6.32
N GLY A 74 7.89 -4.53 5.05
CA GLY A 74 8.08 -3.62 3.93
C GLY A 74 6.96 -2.58 3.82
N ILE A 75 5.70 -3.00 3.98
CA ILE A 75 4.54 -2.11 4.01
C ILE A 75 4.65 -1.08 5.13
N ALA A 76 5.09 -1.48 6.33
CA ALA A 76 5.23 -0.57 7.46
C ALA A 76 6.20 0.60 7.16
N LEU A 77 7.26 0.36 6.38
CA LEU A 77 8.18 1.41 5.94
C LEU A 77 7.51 2.40 4.98
N PHE A 78 6.69 1.92 4.05
CA PHE A 78 5.92 2.78 3.15
C PHE A 78 4.83 3.56 3.90
N LEU A 79 4.15 2.94 4.86
CA LEU A 79 3.18 3.62 5.71
C LEU A 79 3.84 4.65 6.62
N PHE A 80 5.07 4.44 7.07
CA PHE A 80 5.83 5.47 7.76
C PHE A 80 6.05 6.70 6.87
N VAL A 81 6.42 6.51 5.60
CA VAL A 81 6.55 7.61 4.63
C VAL A 81 5.19 8.31 4.42
N ALA A 82 4.10 7.55 4.29
CA ALA A 82 2.75 8.11 4.20
C ALA A 82 2.38 8.94 5.45
N GLY A 83 2.71 8.45 6.65
CA GLY A 83 2.48 9.17 7.91
C GLY A 83 3.32 10.44 8.05
N VAL A 84 4.53 10.48 7.50
CA VAL A 84 5.32 11.71 7.41
C VAL A 84 4.63 12.72 6.47
N ILE A 85 4.17 12.27 5.31
CA ILE A 85 3.43 13.14 4.38
C ILE A 85 2.13 13.64 5.05
N GLU A 86 1.43 12.77 5.76
CA GLU A 86 0.24 13.11 6.53
C GLU A 86 0.52 14.15 7.60
N GLY A 87 1.59 13.99 8.38
CA GLY A 87 1.92 14.90 9.47
C GLY A 87 2.39 16.29 9.02
N PHE A 88 3.01 16.40 7.83
CA PHE A 88 3.66 17.64 7.40
C PHE A 88 3.03 18.28 6.16
N ILE A 89 2.62 17.50 5.16
CA ILE A 89 2.13 18.01 3.86
C ILE A 89 0.61 18.13 3.85
N SER A 90 -0.11 17.12 4.36
CA SER A 90 -1.58 17.12 4.36
C SER A 90 -2.21 18.31 5.09
N PRO A 91 -1.76 18.73 6.30
CA PRO A 91 -2.29 19.89 7.00
C PRO A 91 -1.72 21.23 6.52
N SER A 92 -0.71 21.23 5.64
CA SER A 92 -0.07 22.47 5.18
C SER A 92 -0.98 23.31 4.27
N ASP A 93 -0.68 24.60 4.18
CA ASP A 93 -1.33 25.56 3.26
C ASP A 93 -0.86 25.42 1.80
N LEU A 94 -0.18 24.32 1.46
CA LEU A 94 0.23 24.05 0.09
C LEU A 94 -0.99 23.98 -0.84
N PRO A 95 -0.88 24.50 -2.08
CA PRO A 95 -1.96 24.44 -3.04
C PRO A 95 -2.26 22.99 -3.42
N VAL A 96 -3.53 22.68 -3.70
CA VAL A 96 -4.01 21.32 -4.03
C VAL A 96 -3.15 20.62 -5.10
N PRO A 97 -2.72 21.27 -6.19
CA PRO A 97 -1.85 20.64 -7.18
C PRO A 97 -0.51 20.15 -6.61
N ALA A 98 0.06 20.85 -5.63
CA ALA A 98 1.30 20.41 -4.97
C ALA A 98 1.04 19.15 -4.12
N LYS A 99 -0.09 19.07 -3.42
CA LYS A 99 -0.50 17.86 -2.69
C LYS A 99 -0.72 16.68 -3.63
N ILE A 100 -1.41 16.91 -4.75
CA ILE A 100 -1.58 15.88 -5.81
C ILE A 100 -0.21 15.43 -6.34
N ALA A 101 0.69 16.36 -6.66
CA ALA A 101 2.02 16.06 -7.15
C ALA A 101 2.82 15.20 -6.16
N THR A 102 2.73 15.47 -4.85
CA THR A 102 3.33 14.64 -3.80
C THR A 102 2.78 13.21 -3.83
N GLY A 103 1.46 13.04 -3.92
CA GLY A 103 0.83 11.71 -3.94
C GLY A 103 1.17 10.93 -5.20
N VAL A 104 1.18 11.58 -6.37
CA VAL A 104 1.60 10.97 -7.63
C VAL A 104 3.08 10.60 -7.59
N LEU A 105 3.96 11.51 -7.16
CA LEU A 105 5.39 11.27 -7.11
C LEU A 105 5.73 10.09 -6.19
N THR A 106 5.20 10.10 -4.96
CA THR A 106 5.48 9.06 -3.97
C THR A 106 4.89 7.71 -4.40
N GLY A 107 3.69 7.70 -4.97
CA GLY A 107 3.09 6.51 -5.56
C GLY A 107 3.88 5.96 -6.74
N THR A 108 4.34 6.82 -7.66
CA THR A 108 5.19 6.41 -8.79
C THR A 108 6.52 5.85 -8.30
N LEU A 109 7.19 6.49 -7.34
CA LEU A 109 8.43 5.97 -6.76
C LEU A 109 8.23 4.60 -6.11
N MET A 110 7.12 4.40 -5.39
CA MET A 110 6.76 3.10 -4.83
C MET A 110 6.58 2.04 -5.93
N LEU A 111 5.85 2.36 -7.01
CA LEU A 111 5.64 1.44 -8.13
C LEU A 111 6.95 1.12 -8.86
N LEU A 112 7.82 2.11 -9.08
CA LEU A 112 9.14 1.90 -9.66
C LEU A 112 9.99 0.99 -8.76
N TYR A 113 10.00 1.24 -7.45
CA TYR A 113 10.70 0.38 -6.51
C TYR A 113 10.20 -1.07 -6.60
N LEU A 114 8.88 -1.28 -6.54
CA LEU A 114 8.28 -2.61 -6.62
C LEU A 114 8.49 -3.29 -7.98
N GLY A 115 8.58 -2.52 -9.06
CA GLY A 115 8.75 -3.03 -10.42
C GLY A 115 10.20 -3.38 -10.78
N PHE A 116 11.19 -2.68 -10.22
CA PHE A 116 12.60 -2.84 -10.59
C PHE A 116 13.44 -3.56 -9.53
N VAL A 117 13.11 -3.43 -8.25
CA VAL A 117 13.91 -4.03 -7.18
C VAL A 117 13.57 -5.51 -7.04
N GLY A 118 14.60 -6.36 -7.12
CA GLY A 118 14.45 -7.82 -7.05
C GLY A 118 14.38 -8.52 -8.41
N LEU A 119 14.44 -7.78 -9.53
CA LEU A 119 14.70 -8.36 -10.84
C LEU A 119 16.14 -8.87 -10.85
N LYS A 120 16.31 -10.20 -10.81
CA LYS A 120 17.61 -10.82 -11.12
C LYS A 120 17.84 -10.72 -12.62
N PRO A 121 19.04 -10.34 -13.08
CA PRO A 121 19.39 -10.46 -14.49
C PRO A 121 19.29 -11.93 -14.91
N GLU A 122 18.79 -12.17 -16.13
CA GLU A 122 18.55 -13.50 -16.68
C GLU A 122 19.81 -14.41 -16.61
N SER A 123 20.99 -13.78 -16.66
CA SER A 123 22.30 -14.44 -16.49
C SER A 123 22.51 -15.07 -15.10
N GLU A 124 21.91 -14.55 -14.03
CA GLU A 124 21.99 -15.14 -12.69
C GLU A 124 20.94 -16.22 -12.44
N ILE A 125 19.85 -16.23 -13.23
CA ILE A 125 18.81 -17.25 -13.15
C ILE A 125 19.27 -18.53 -13.87
N ALA A 126 20.00 -18.39 -14.99
CA ALA A 126 20.54 -19.51 -15.75
C ALA A 126 21.77 -20.19 -15.09
N ALA A 127 22.35 -19.59 -14.05
CA ALA A 127 23.55 -20.08 -13.35
C ALA A 127 23.25 -20.81 -12.02
N ASN A 128 21.98 -20.95 -11.64
CA ASN A 128 21.51 -21.74 -10.47
C ASN A 128 20.65 -22.92 -10.94
#